data_AF-A0A178TFM5-F1
#
_entry.id   AF-A0A178TFM5-F1
#
_cell.length_a   1.000
_cell.length_b   1.000
_cell.length_c   1.000
_cell.angle_alpha   90.00
_cell.angle_beta   90.00
_cell.angle_gamma   90.00
#
_symmetry.space_group_name_H-M   'P 1'
#
loop_
_entity.id
_entity.type
_entity.pdbx_description
1 polymer ?
#
loop_
_entity_poly.entity_id
_entity_poly.type
_entity_poly.pdbx_seq_one_letter_code
_entity_poly.pdbx_strand_id
1 'polypeptide(L)'
;MFLNILNQKLQYEGYSLQYIDTFRVKASQYDHQNDEYNKKTLSQRWHEVDGHRVQRDLYSAFLIMNVKDNRKEIDRQKCLERWDQFIRLHDEEIKRLRLHSCVVSSMGI
;
A
#
# COMPACT_ATOMS: atom_id res chain seq x y z
N MET A 1 10.24 19.22 1.79
CA MET A 1 9.40 19.96 2.75
C MET A 1 8.54 19.01 3.61
N PHE A 2 7.60 18.25 3.04
CA PHE A 2 6.76 17.30 3.80
C PHE A 2 7.55 16.20 4.54
N LEU A 3 8.43 15.47 3.84
CA LEU A 3 9.21 14.38 4.43
C LEU A 3 10.10 14.84 5.60
N ASN A 4 10.60 16.07 5.55
CA ASN A 4 11.39 16.64 6.64
C ASN A 4 10.53 16.87 7.89
N ILE A 5 9.33 17.44 7.71
CA ILE A 5 8.38 17.66 8.81
C ILE A 5 7.93 16.31 9.40
N LEU A 6 7.64 15.32 8.54
CA LEU A 6 7.29 13.98 8.98
C LEU A 6 8.43 13.33 9.78
N ASN A 7 9.66 13.40 9.27
CA ASN A 7 10.82 12.83 9.96
C ASN A 7 11.09 13.53 11.31
N GLN A 8 10.94 14.85 11.39
CA GLN A 8 11.05 15.58 12.66
C GLN A 8 10.00 15.08 13.67
N LYS A 9 8.74 14.93 13.25
CA LYS A 9 7.67 14.40 14.12
C LYS A 9 7.94 12.96 14.57
N LEU A 10 8.44 12.11 13.69
CA LEU A 10 8.85 10.74 14.03
C LEU A 10 9.98 10.73 15.05
N GLN A 11 10.98 11.62 14.91
CA GLN A 11 12.11 11.72 15.84
C GLN A 11 11.70 12.11 17.25
N TYR A 12 10.68 12.97 17.42
CA TYR A 12 10.13 13.29 18.74
C TYR A 12 9.56 12.07 19.47
N GLU A 13 9.08 11.08 18.72
CA GLU A 13 8.51 9.82 19.23
C GLU A 13 9.54 8.67 19.23
N GLY A 14 10.82 8.95 18.95
CA GLY A 14 11.88 7.94 18.89
C GLY A 14 11.92 7.08 17.61
N TYR A 15 11.16 7.46 16.58
CA TYR A 15 11.13 6.79 15.27
C TYR A 15 11.96 7.54 14.21
N SER A 16 12.21 6.89 13.08
CA SER A 16 12.89 7.50 11.93
C SER A 16 12.21 7.14 10.61
N LEU A 17 12.34 8.02 9.62
CA LEU A 17 11.82 7.78 8.28
C LEU A 17 12.73 6.83 7.51
N GLN A 18 12.16 5.72 7.02
CA GLN A 18 12.87 4.79 6.15
C GLN A 18 12.56 5.06 4.69
N TYR A 19 13.60 5.00 3.86
CA TYR A 19 13.51 5.20 2.41
C TYR A 19 13.64 3.87 1.68
N ILE A 20 12.80 3.69 0.66
CA ILE A 20 12.82 2.54 -0.25
C ILE A 20 13.22 2.97 -1.66
N ASP A 21 13.78 2.04 -2.43
CA ASP A 21 14.06 2.27 -3.85
C ASP A 21 12.76 2.11 -4.64
N THR A 22 12.05 3.21 -4.87
CA THR A 22 10.74 3.22 -5.55
C THR A 22 10.84 2.75 -7.00
N PHE A 23 11.98 2.94 -7.67
CA PHE A 23 12.21 2.50 -9.04
C PHE A 23 12.36 0.99 -9.16
N ARG A 24 12.94 0.34 -8.15
CA ARG A 24 13.04 -1.13 -8.10
C ARG A 24 11.77 -1.78 -7.58
N VAL A 25 11.21 -1.24 -6.50
CA VAL A 25 10.03 -1.83 -5.83
C VAL A 25 8.77 -1.74 -6.68
N LYS A 26 8.53 -0.61 -7.38
CA LYS A 26 7.35 -0.38 -8.26
C LYS A 26 6.02 -0.89 -7.67
N ALA A 27 5.76 -0.61 -6.39
CA ALA A 27 4.63 -1.18 -5.64
C ALA A 27 3.26 -1.01 -6.31
N SER A 28 3.02 0.11 -7.00
CA SER A 28 1.75 0.35 -7.70
C SER A 28 1.51 -0.56 -8.91
N GLN A 29 2.55 -1.24 -9.39
CA GLN A 29 2.52 -2.14 -10.53
C GLN A 29 2.59 -3.62 -10.11
N TYR A 30 3.11 -3.90 -8.91
CA TYR A 30 3.38 -5.27 -8.47
C TYR A 30 2.12 -6.00 -7.99
N ASP A 31 2.05 -7.30 -8.31
CA ASP A 31 1.06 -8.24 -7.83
C ASP A 31 1.75 -9.37 -7.05
N HIS A 32 1.51 -9.44 -5.74
CA HIS A 32 2.16 -10.43 -4.87
C HIS A 32 1.66 -11.86 -5.10
N GLN A 33 0.49 -12.06 -5.71
CA GLN A 33 -0.04 -13.39 -5.96
C GLN A 33 0.71 -14.05 -7.12
N ASN A 34 0.79 -13.33 -8.25
CA ASN A 34 1.39 -13.83 -9.49
C ASN A 34 2.90 -13.52 -9.59
N ASP A 35 3.44 -12.70 -8.69
CA ASP A 35 4.82 -12.19 -8.73
C ASP A 35 5.14 -11.40 -10.01
N GLU A 36 4.14 -10.69 -10.53
CA GLU A 36 4.20 -9.97 -11.79
C GLU A 36 4.06 -8.46 -11.63
N TYR A 37 4.64 -7.72 -12.59
CA TYR A 37 4.52 -6.26 -12.66
C TYR A 37 3.58 -5.88 -13.80
N ASN A 38 2.38 -5.46 -13.45
CA ASN A 38 1.36 -5.00 -14.38
C ASN A 38 1.28 -3.48 -14.37
N LYS A 39 1.54 -2.84 -15.51
CA LYS A 39 1.36 -1.38 -15.63
C LYS A 39 -0.12 -1.04 -15.54
N LYS A 40 -0.46 -0.10 -14.66
CA LYS A 40 -1.84 0.33 -14.42
C LYS A 40 -1.99 1.81 -14.69
N THR A 41 -3.13 2.20 -15.25
CA THR A 41 -3.44 3.60 -15.51
C THR A 41 -3.84 4.30 -14.21
N LEU A 42 -3.60 5.61 -14.14
CA LEU A 42 -3.93 6.40 -12.94
C LEU A 42 -5.44 6.42 -12.65
N SER A 43 -6.28 6.26 -13.67
CA SER A 43 -7.73 6.15 -13.56
C SER A 43 -8.20 4.86 -12.90
N GLN A 44 -7.39 3.79 -12.93
CA GLN A 44 -7.69 2.53 -12.27
C GLN A 44 -7.36 2.60 -10.77
N ARG A 45 -8.37 2.94 -9.95
CA ARG A 45 -8.26 3.09 -8.49
C ARG A 45 -8.45 1.79 -7.71
N TRP A 46 -8.96 0.76 -8.37
CA TRP A 46 -9.26 -0.54 -7.78
C TRP A 46 -8.54 -1.64 -8.54
N HIS A 47 -8.10 -2.66 -7.81
CA HIS A 47 -7.42 -3.82 -8.33
C HIS A 47 -8.09 -5.09 -7.85
N GLU A 48 -8.10 -6.09 -8.71
CA GLU A 48 -8.48 -7.44 -8.33
C GLU A 48 -7.21 -8.22 -8.07
N VAL A 49 -7.06 -8.74 -6.86
CA VAL A 49 -5.93 -9.54 -6.41
C VAL A 49 -6.53 -10.67 -5.57
N ASP A 50 -6.24 -11.91 -5.92
CA ASP A 50 -6.74 -13.10 -5.22
C ASP A 50 -8.27 -13.16 -5.14
N GLY A 51 -8.97 -12.71 -6.19
CA GLY A 51 -10.43 -12.61 -6.21
C GLY A 51 -11.01 -11.50 -5.31
N HIS A 52 -10.17 -10.71 -4.64
CA HIS A 52 -10.57 -9.58 -3.82
C HIS A 52 -10.37 -8.26 -4.55
N ARG A 53 -11.36 -7.37 -4.44
CA ARG A 53 -11.29 -6.01 -5.00
C ARG A 53 -10.69 -5.05 -3.97
N VAL A 54 -9.42 -4.68 -4.15
CA VAL A 54 -8.65 -3.82 -3.24
C VAL A 54 -8.41 -2.43 -3.81
N GLN A 55 -8.39 -1.41 -2.94
CA GLN A 55 -8.05 -0.05 -3.34
C GLN A 55 -6.55 0.05 -3.61
N ARG A 56 -6.17 0.65 -4.74
CA ARG A 56 -4.79 0.66 -5.25
C ARG A 56 -3.77 1.23 -4.29
N ASP A 57 -4.08 2.39 -3.70
CA ASP A 57 -3.14 3.14 -2.89
C ASP A 57 -2.93 2.43 -1.55
N LEU A 58 -3.98 1.85 -0.96
CA LEU A 58 -3.93 0.96 0.21
C LEU A 58 -3.11 -0.30 -0.09
N TYR A 59 -3.35 -0.93 -1.24
CA TYR A 59 -2.58 -2.09 -1.66
C TYR A 59 -1.10 -1.76 -1.90
N SER A 60 -0.79 -0.62 -2.51
CA SER A 60 0.59 -0.15 -2.69
C SER A 60 1.28 0.08 -1.34
N ALA A 61 0.58 0.65 -0.36
CA ALA A 61 1.09 0.82 1.00
C ALA A 61 1.35 -0.53 1.68
N PHE A 62 0.45 -1.51 1.52
CA PHE A 62 0.63 -2.88 1.99
C PHE A 62 1.86 -3.55 1.39
N LEU A 63 2.15 -3.34 0.11
CA LEU A 63 3.35 -3.86 -0.51
C LEU A 63 4.62 -3.18 0.02
N ILE A 64 4.58 -1.86 0.22
CA ILE A 64 5.71 -1.08 0.75
C ILE A 64 6.07 -1.49 2.18
N MET A 65 5.09 -1.78 3.05
CA MET A 65 5.36 -2.25 4.41
C MET A 65 5.97 -3.67 4.46
N ASN A 66 5.91 -4.40 3.35
CA ASN A 66 6.43 -5.76 3.21
C ASN A 66 7.66 -5.83 2.29
N VAL A 67 8.43 -4.74 2.15
CA VAL A 67 9.72 -4.81 1.45
C VAL A 67 10.76 -5.59 2.25
N LYS A 68 11.71 -6.22 1.55
CA LYS A 68 12.86 -6.86 2.19
C LYS A 68 13.79 -5.82 2.82
N ASP A 69 14.70 -6.28 3.68
CA ASP A 69 15.65 -5.41 4.38
C ASP A 69 16.61 -4.67 3.43
N ASN A 70 16.79 -5.19 2.21
CA ASN A 70 17.53 -4.52 1.14
C ASN A 70 16.80 -3.30 0.54
N ARG A 71 15.52 -3.11 0.90
CA ARG A 71 14.62 -2.00 0.52
C ARG A 71 14.41 -1.80 -0.98
N LYS A 72 14.66 -2.85 -1.77
CA LYS A 72 14.66 -2.80 -3.24
C LYS A 72 13.64 -3.74 -3.87
N GLU A 73 13.16 -4.71 -3.11
CA GLU A 73 12.22 -5.71 -3.60
C GLU A 73 11.20 -6.05 -2.52
N ILE A 74 10.05 -6.53 -2.96
CA ILE A 74 8.94 -6.92 -2.07
C ILE A 74 9.23 -8.33 -1.55
N ASP A 75 8.96 -8.52 -0.26
CA ASP A 75 9.00 -9.82 0.41
C ASP A 75 7.65 -10.51 0.20
N ARG A 76 7.54 -11.27 -0.89
CA ARG A 76 6.31 -11.99 -1.26
C ARG A 76 5.82 -12.90 -0.13
N GLN A 77 6.73 -13.54 0.59
CA GLN A 77 6.36 -14.46 1.68
C GLN A 77 5.66 -13.70 2.82
N LYS A 78 6.19 -12.53 3.22
CA LYS A 78 5.52 -11.66 4.19
C LYS A 78 4.18 -11.14 3.69
N CYS A 79 4.06 -10.83 2.40
CA CYS A 79 2.78 -10.44 1.81
C CYS A 79 1.74 -11.55 1.95
N LEU A 80 2.08 -12.79 1.59
CA LEU A 80 1.18 -13.94 1.71
C LEU A 80 0.75 -14.18 3.16
N GLU A 81 1.69 -14.12 4.11
CA GLU A 81 1.41 -14.32 5.54
C GLU A 81 0.48 -13.25 6.14
N ARG A 82 0.52 -12.02 5.61
CA ARG A 82 -0.23 -10.87 6.13
C ARG A 82 -1.48 -10.56 5.31
N TRP A 83 -1.71 -11.26 4.21
CA TRP A 83 -2.76 -10.95 3.24
C TRP A 83 -4.16 -10.99 3.85
N ASP A 84 -4.49 -12.09 4.54
CA ASP A 84 -5.82 -12.26 5.16
C ASP A 84 -6.14 -11.14 6.16
N GLN A 85 -5.15 -10.75 6.96
CA GLN A 85 -5.29 -9.64 7.91
C GLN A 85 -5.49 -8.31 7.18
N PHE A 86 -4.73 -8.07 6.11
CA PHE A 86 -4.85 -6.87 5.30
C PHE A 86 -6.25 -6.77 4.67
N ILE A 87 -6.75 -7.83 4.04
CA ILE A 87 -8.08 -7.83 3.41
C ILE A 87 -9.18 -7.54 4.43
N ARG A 88 -9.12 -8.17 5.61
CA ARG A 88 -10.11 -7.90 6.68
C ARG A 88 -10.13 -6.41 7.08
N LEU A 89 -8.96 -5.84 7.36
CA LEU A 89 -8.85 -4.43 7.77
C LEU A 89 -9.21 -3.47 6.63
N HIS A 90 -8.82 -3.81 5.41
CA HIS A 90 -9.19 -3.07 4.20
C HIS A 90 -10.70 -2.99 4.07
N ASP A 91 -11.41 -4.11 4.10
CA ASP A 91 -12.85 -4.15 3.88
C ASP A 91 -13.63 -3.42 4.99
N GLU A 92 -13.16 -3.50 6.23
CA GLU A 92 -13.69 -2.70 7.34
C GLU A 92 -13.52 -1.19 7.07
N GLU A 93 -12.34 -0.76 6.63
CA GLU A 93 -12.08 0.65 6.35
C GLU A 93 -12.86 1.15 5.12
N ILE A 94 -12.98 0.35 4.06
CA ILE A 94 -13.79 0.70 2.88
C ILE A 94 -15.27 0.85 3.28
N LYS A 95 -15.79 -0.06 4.12
CA LYS A 95 -17.17 0.06 4.66
C LYS A 95 -17.32 1.34 5.46
N ARG A 96 -16.35 1.67 6.32
CA ARG A 96 -16.34 2.91 7.10
C ARG A 96 -16.37 4.15 6.20
N LEU A 97 -15.50 4.19 5.19
CA LEU A 97 -15.40 5.31 4.25
C LEU A 97 -16.68 5.54 3.46
N ARG A 98 -17.37 4.47 3.04
CA ARG A 98 -18.67 4.57 2.35
C ARG A 98 -19.78 5.23 3.17
N LEU A 99 -19.68 5.21 4.49
CA LEU A 99 -20.65 5.83 5.39
C LEU A 99 -20.38 7.31 5.62
N HIS A 100 -19.22 7.82 5.21
CA HIS A 100 -18.86 9.22 5.38
C HIS A 100 -19.34 10.06 4.18
N SER A 101 -19.86 11.26 4.47
CA SER A 101 -20.35 12.21 3.46
C SER A 101 -19.24 12.92 2.67
N CYS A 102 -18.00 12.86 3.15
CA CYS A 102 -16.85 13.45 2.49
C CYS A 102 -15.72 12.41 2.45
N VAL A 103 -15.38 11.96 1.25
CA VAL A 103 -14.26 11.06 0.98
C VAL A 103 -13.32 11.71 -0.02
N VAL A 104 -12.04 11.35 0.06
CA VAL A 104 -11.05 11.83 -0.92
C VAL A 104 -11.40 11.22 -2.28
N SER A 105 -11.54 12.07 -3.30
CA SER A 105 -11.90 11.65 -4.67
C SER A 105 -10.97 10.57 -5.26
N SER A 106 -9.72 10.51 -4.79
CA SER A 106 -8.74 9.49 -5.16
C SER A 106 -9.08 8.08 -4.69
N MET A 107 -9.97 7.93 -3.70
CA MET A 107 -10.39 6.62 -3.18
C MET A 107 -11.31 5.88 -4.15
N GLY A 108 -12.02 6.58 -5.03
CA GLY A 108 -12.96 5.97 -5.98
C GLY A 108 -14.07 5.17 -5.29
N ILE A 109 -14.54 5.67 -4.14
CA ILE A 109 -15.62 5.14 -3.31
C ILE A 109 -16.79 6.14 -3.36
#